data_AF-A0A226I5W4-F1
#
_entry.id   AF-A0A226I5W4-F1
#
_cell.length_a   1.000
_cell.length_b   1.000
_cell.length_c   1.000
_cell.angle_alpha   90.00
_cell.angle_beta   90.00
_cell.angle_gamma   90.00
#
_symmetry.space_group_name_H-M   'P 1'
#
loop_
_entity.id
_entity.type
_entity.pdbx_description
1 polymer ?
#
loop_
_entity_poly.entity_id
_entity_poly.type
_entity_poly.pdbx_seq_one_letter_code
_entity_poly.pdbx_strand_id
1 'polypeptide(L)'
;MLLWELNPKKRNTNNKVTLYSDNEIEAGDVIISNPADTNVSTYTVTEVLEKRPAKLKGKTHYTVLTSWCFNGLPFFKGLNLEGTSKSFQKQINGL
;
A
#
# COMPACT_ATOMS: atom_id res chain seq x y z
N MET A 1 -20.36 8.71 -1.36
CA MET A 1 -19.34 9.22 -0.41
C MET A 1 -19.02 8.09 0.56
N LEU A 2 -17.96 7.32 0.29
CA LEU A 2 -17.51 6.26 1.19
C LEU A 2 -16.55 6.90 2.19
N LEU A 3 -17.03 7.20 3.40
CA LEU A 3 -16.20 7.61 4.52
C LEU A 3 -15.36 6.40 4.95
N TRP A 4 -14.14 6.30 4.43
CA TRP A 4 -13.12 5.39 4.94
C TRP A 4 -12.79 5.81 6.37
N GLU A 5 -13.20 5.00 7.36
CA GLU A 5 -12.95 5.26 8.79
C GLU A 5 -11.44 5.47 9.05
N LEU A 6 -11.11 6.62 9.61
CA LEU A 6 -9.75 7.16 9.78
C LEU A 6 -8.99 6.59 10.99
N ASN A 7 -9.43 5.49 11.60
CA ASN A 7 -8.78 4.95 12.81
C ASN A 7 -7.84 3.77 12.48
N PRO A 8 -6.51 3.99 12.38
CA PRO A 8 -5.55 2.95 12.01
C PRO A 8 -5.46 1.78 13.00
N LYS A 9 -5.80 1.99 14.30
CA LYS A 9 -5.82 0.91 15.31
C LYS A 9 -7.02 -0.03 15.19
N LYS A 10 -8.07 0.39 14.49
CA LYS A 10 -9.25 -0.43 14.18
C LYS A 10 -9.24 -0.94 12.74
N ARG A 11 -8.30 -0.47 11.91
CA ARG A 11 -8.11 -0.99 10.56
C ARG A 11 -7.41 -2.34 10.67
N ASN A 12 -8.13 -3.36 10.23
CA ASN A 12 -7.61 -4.69 9.92
C ASN A 12 -7.59 -5.69 11.08
N THR A 13 -8.77 -6.13 11.52
CA THR A 13 -8.91 -7.25 12.46
C THR A 13 -8.31 -8.58 11.96
N ASN A 14 -7.79 -8.65 10.73
CA ASN A 14 -7.15 -9.84 10.18
C ASN A 14 -5.99 -9.54 9.22
N ASN A 15 -5.45 -8.31 9.18
CA ASN A 15 -4.29 -7.99 8.34
C ASN A 15 -4.49 -8.24 6.81
N LYS A 16 -5.74 -8.34 6.33
CA LYS A 16 -6.07 -8.58 4.92
C LYS A 16 -6.25 -7.25 4.18
N VAL A 17 -5.65 -7.13 3.01
CA VAL A 17 -5.73 -5.94 2.16
C VAL A 17 -6.14 -6.36 0.76
N THR A 18 -7.06 -5.60 0.16
CA THR A 18 -7.48 -5.82 -1.22
C THR A 18 -7.04 -4.63 -2.07
N LEU A 19 -6.36 -4.89 -3.18
CA LEU A 19 -5.77 -3.84 -4.03
C LEU A 19 -5.73 -4.24 -5.51
N TYR A 20 -5.51 -3.26 -6.38
CA TYR A 20 -5.33 -3.46 -7.81
C TYR A 20 -3.91 -3.14 -8.22
N SER A 21 -3.29 -4.02 -8.98
CA SER A 21 -1.94 -3.83 -9.51
C SER A 21 -1.91 -4.19 -10.99
N ASP A 22 -1.14 -3.43 -11.75
CA ASP A 22 -0.72 -3.73 -13.11
C ASP A 22 0.50 -4.68 -13.14
N ASN A 23 1.19 -4.82 -12.00
CA ASN A 23 2.32 -5.72 -11.80
C ASN A 23 1.91 -6.95 -10.97
N GLU A 24 2.69 -8.02 -11.10
CA GLU A 24 2.58 -9.19 -10.21
C GLU A 24 2.95 -8.79 -8.77
N ILE A 25 2.25 -9.38 -7.80
CA ILE A 25 2.49 -9.17 -6.37
C ILE A 25 2.85 -10.52 -5.76
N GLU A 26 3.90 -10.53 -4.95
CA GLU A 26 4.42 -11.70 -4.27
C GLU A 26 4.58 -11.46 -2.76
N ALA A 27 4.79 -12.55 -2.01
CA ALA A 27 5.16 -12.43 -0.61
C ALA A 27 6.56 -11.80 -0.48
N GLY A 28 6.70 -10.86 0.46
CA GLY A 28 7.90 -10.04 0.61
C GLY A 28 7.77 -8.65 -0.01
N ASP A 29 6.80 -8.44 -0.91
CA ASP A 29 6.56 -7.11 -1.48
C ASP A 29 6.12 -6.11 -0.42
N VAL A 30 6.50 -4.84 -0.64
CA VAL A 30 6.16 -3.76 0.27
C VAL A 30 5.08 -2.87 -0.36
N ILE A 31 3.93 -2.84 0.31
CA ILE A 31 2.82 -1.95 0.00
C ILE A 31 3.00 -0.67 0.78
N ILE A 32 3.06 0.45 0.06
CA ILE A 32 3.08 1.77 0.66
C ILE A 32 1.73 2.43 0.40
N SER A 33 1.04 2.81 1.48
CA SER A 33 -0.26 3.46 1.43
C SER A 33 -0.17 4.83 2.09
N ASN A 34 -0.84 5.83 1.51
CA ASN A 34 -0.98 7.15 2.09
C ASN A 34 -2.45 7.39 2.48
N PRO A 35 -2.93 6.84 3.61
CA PRO A 35 -4.34 6.93 3.99
C PRO A 35 -4.82 8.34 4.36
N ALA A 36 -3.92 9.31 4.59
CA ALA A 36 -4.24 10.70 4.87
C ALA A 36 -3.08 11.62 4.48
N ASP A 37 -3.33 12.91 4.19
CA ASP A 37 -2.35 13.90 3.69
C ASP A 37 -1.08 14.08 4.54
N THR A 38 -1.01 13.50 5.74
CA THR A 38 0.10 13.63 6.67
C THR A 38 0.81 12.33 7.02
N ASN A 39 0.27 11.16 6.65
CA ASN A 39 0.80 9.88 7.12
C ASN A 39 0.91 8.85 6.00
N VAL A 40 2.15 8.42 5.75
CA VAL A 40 2.44 7.20 4.99
C VAL A 40 2.36 6.01 5.94
N SER A 41 1.87 4.88 5.46
CA SER A 41 1.83 3.59 6.16
C SER A 41 2.46 2.53 5.27
N THR A 42 3.34 1.72 5.85
CA THR A 42 4.04 0.65 5.14
C THR A 42 3.56 -0.71 5.62
N TYR A 43 3.33 -1.62 4.68
CA TYR A 43 2.87 -2.97 4.93
C TYR A 43 3.71 -3.94 4.11
N THR A 44 4.19 -5.01 4.73
CA THR A 44 4.85 -6.11 3.99
C THR A 44 3.83 -7.19 3.68
N VAL A 45 3.74 -7.60 2.43
CA VAL A 45 2.92 -8.74 2.00
C VAL A 45 3.52 -10.00 2.57
N THR A 46 2.74 -10.73 3.37
CA THR A 46 3.16 -12.03 3.92
C THR A 46 2.67 -13.17 3.06
N GLU A 47 1.52 -12.99 2.39
CA GLU A 47 0.87 -14.03 1.60
C GLU A 47 -0.09 -13.41 0.58
N VAL A 48 -0.18 -14.01 -0.62
CA VAL A 48 -1.23 -13.69 -1.59
C VAL A 48 -2.37 -14.69 -1.43
N LEU A 49 -3.51 -14.22 -0.95
CA LEU A 49 -4.67 -15.06 -0.66
C LEU A 49 -5.56 -15.28 -1.89
N GLU A 50 -5.63 -14.28 -2.77
CA GLU A 50 -6.48 -14.33 -3.96
C GLU A 50 -5.88 -13.49 -5.08
N LYS A 51 -5.92 -14.02 -6.31
CA LYS A 51 -5.57 -13.32 -7.55
C LYS A 51 -6.69 -13.54 -8.56
N ARG A 52 -7.32 -12.47 -9.03
CA ARG A 52 -8.39 -12.55 -10.03
C ARG A 52 -8.34 -11.40 -11.03
N PRO A 53 -8.88 -11.58 -12.25
CA PRO A 53 -8.97 -10.50 -13.23
C PRO A 53 -9.76 -9.31 -12.67
N ALA A 54 -9.25 -8.08 -12.82
CA ALA A 54 -10.01 -6.89 -12.48
C ALA A 54 -10.89 -6.47 -13.66
N LYS A 55 -11.98 -5.74 -13.35
CA LYS A 55 -12.78 -5.06 -14.39
C LYS A 55 -12.01 -3.89 -15.04
N LEU A 56 -10.93 -3.43 -14.40
CA LEU A 56 -10.07 -2.37 -14.90
C LEU A 56 -9.07 -2.97 -15.91
N LYS A 57 -9.05 -2.42 -17.13
CA LYS A 57 -8.17 -2.88 -18.21
C LYS A 57 -6.70 -2.83 -17.76
N GLY A 58 -5.99 -3.95 -17.93
CA GLY A 58 -4.57 -4.05 -17.59
C GLY A 58 -4.27 -4.14 -16.09
N LYS A 59 -5.28 -4.39 -15.24
CA LYS A 59 -5.08 -4.57 -13.80
C LYS A 59 -5.58 -5.93 -13.33
N THR A 60 -4.95 -6.42 -12.27
CA THR A 60 -5.33 -7.63 -11.55
C THR A 60 -5.74 -7.24 -10.14
N HIS A 61 -6.80 -7.88 -9.64
CA HIS A 61 -7.29 -7.71 -8.29
C HIS A 61 -6.62 -8.74 -7.38
N TYR A 62 -6.01 -8.25 -6.31
CA TYR A 62 -5.34 -9.07 -5.30
C TYR A 62 -6.01 -8.91 -3.95
N THR A 63 -6.12 -10.03 -3.23
CA THR A 63 -6.34 -10.04 -1.78
C THR A 63 -5.09 -10.61 -1.15
N VAL A 64 -4.45 -9.85 -0.26
CA VAL A 64 -3.17 -10.21 0.37
C VAL A 64 -3.27 -10.14 1.88
N LEU A 65 -2.50 -10.97 2.56
CA LEU A 65 -2.23 -10.85 3.98
C LEU A 65 -0.99 -9.97 4.16
N THR A 66 -1.02 -9.08 5.14
CA THR A 66 0.01 -8.06 5.35
C THR A 66 0.45 -7.98 6.80
N SER A 67 1.70 -7.65 7.04
CA SER A 67 2.17 -7.25 8.36
C SER A 67 2.45 -5.75 8.37
N TRP A 68 2.05 -5.07 9.44
CA TRP A 68 2.38 -3.66 9.58
C TRP A 68 3.90 -3.52 9.79
N CYS A 69 4.53 -2.75 8.92
CA CYS A 69 5.93 -2.36 9.09
C CYS A 69 5.96 -0.89 9.54
N PHE A 70 6.56 -0.66 10.71
CA PHE A 70 6.77 0.66 11.27
C PHE A 70 7.54 1.56 10.28
N ASN A 71 7.14 2.83 10.17
CA ASN A 71 7.76 3.82 9.28
C ASN A 71 9.03 4.42 9.88
N GLY A 72 10.16 4.14 9.26
CA GLY A 72 11.28 5.08 9.25
C GLY A 72 11.41 5.69 7.87
N LEU A 73 11.58 7.02 7.80
CA LEU A 73 12.06 7.73 6.59
C LEU A 73 13.28 7.07 5.90
N PRO A 74 14.21 6.36 6.61
CA PRO A 74 15.32 5.67 5.96
C PRO A 74 14.91 4.59 4.95
N PHE A 75 13.74 3.97 5.11
CA PHE A 75 13.27 2.91 4.20
C PHE A 75 12.97 3.46 2.80
N PHE A 76 12.45 4.67 2.73
CA PHE A 76 12.07 5.28 1.46
C PHE A 76 13.22 5.99 0.75
N LYS A 77 14.34 6.19 1.45
CA LYS A 77 15.51 6.88 0.92
C LYS A 77 16.19 6.00 -0.13
N GLY A 78 16.09 6.42 -1.39
CA GLY A 78 16.69 5.70 -2.53
C GLY A 78 15.72 4.85 -3.35
N LEU A 79 14.42 4.85 -3.03
CA LEU A 79 13.40 4.26 -3.90
C LEU A 79 13.23 5.11 -5.16
N ASN A 80 13.02 4.46 -6.32
CA ASN A 80 12.57 5.16 -7.52
C ASN A 80 11.08 5.52 -7.34
N LEU A 81 10.77 6.81 -7.31
CA LEU A 81 9.42 7.33 -7.08
C LEU A 81 8.75 7.90 -8.34
N GLU A 82 9.34 7.77 -9.53
CA GLU A 82 8.85 8.41 -10.77
C GLU A 82 7.42 8.01 -11.15
N GLY A 83 6.98 6.80 -10.78
CA GLY A 83 5.62 6.31 -11.00
C GLY A 83 4.58 6.74 -9.94
N THR A 84 4.98 7.51 -8.93
CA THR A 84 4.11 7.90 -7.80
C THR A 84 3.62 9.34 -7.90
N SER A 85 2.61 9.72 -7.10
CA SER A 85 2.09 11.09 -7.11
C SER A 85 3.09 12.11 -6.53
N LYS A 86 3.04 13.36 -7.01
CA LYS A 86 3.86 14.46 -6.47
C LYS A 86 3.66 14.68 -4.96
N SER A 87 2.44 14.48 -4.45
CA SER A 87 2.13 14.60 -3.03
C SER A 87 2.86 13.53 -2.20
N PHE A 88 2.91 12.30 -2.70
CA PHE A 88 3.62 11.20 -2.06
C PHE A 88 5.14 11.41 -2.10
N GLN A 89 5.69 11.82 -3.25
CA GLN A 89 7.10 12.17 -3.38
C GLN A 89 7.51 13.27 -2.38
N LYS A 90 6.65 14.28 -2.19
CA LYS A 90 6.87 15.37 -1.23
C LYS A 90 6.92 14.87 0.22
N GLN A 91 5.96 14.05 0.63
CA GLN A 91 5.92 13.46 1.97
C GLN A 91 7.15 12.59 2.27
N ILE A 92 7.60 11.82 1.29
CA ILE A 92 8.76 10.93 1.43
C ILE A 92 10.09 11.68 1.46
N ASN A 93 10.25 12.71 0.63
CA ASN A 93 11.51 13.45 0.49
C ASN A 93 11.64 14.63 1.46
N GLY A 94 10.61 14.95 2.26
CA GLY A 94 10.68 15.99 3.30
C GLY A 94 10.78 17.43 2.76
N LEU A 95 10.24 17.70 1.56
CA LEU A 95 10.14 19.06 0.98
C LEU A 95 8.77 19.70 1.26
#